data_AF-A0A9D6K567-F1
#
_entry.id   AF-A0A9D6K567-F1
#
_cell.length_a   1.000
_cell.length_b   1.000
_cell.length_c   1.000
_cell.angle_alpha   90.00
_cell.angle_beta   90.00
_cell.angle_gamma   90.00
#
_symmetry.space_group_name_H-M   'P 1'
#
loop_
_entity.id
_entity.type
_entity.pdbx_description
1 polymer ?
#
loop_
_entity_poly.entity_id
_entity_poly.type
_entity_poly.pdbx_seq_one_letter_code
_entity_poly.pdbx_strand_id
1 'polypeptide(L)'
;MNRVSVKVISYLMAGVLLSLAWSLRGQFGHLKGAMIPGMFVGLRVLLRTPASLHENSNRVFLIPALAVLGFSLGGHMSYGRLFEQMLKAQQAVEILLPAIKIFGTGFLWGGLGMSLLGWALQEKPFSRFDFVHLSILIFSWVILLGILNLESWDRTLFTASFISIHLINLIFNKSKNILFFGVFGALGFGLAFLFSGLLLSLGSHGVFGSCPWWQLRDQIIGFLGGIMLELACQRKAKSENQTVPGPTTSGARPKQVLGLMALFYGVAIPNAFNVSYHWQAAGGVSKIIWLGTAFISLIYFGSVLMLWKLVKGNEKAVTFTALSLVFYLGFLAIAKETVVYGWQRWEPGFTLIVIYAFLLSFLGLKRLKA
;
A
#
# COMPACT_ATOMS: atom_id res chain seq x y z
N MET A 1 19.90 -14.84 16.72
CA MET A 1 19.27 -13.53 17.02
C MET A 1 18.23 -13.72 18.11
N ASN A 2 18.20 -12.86 19.13
CA ASN A 2 17.14 -12.85 20.15
C ASN A 2 15.77 -12.51 19.48
N ARG A 3 14.67 -13.07 19.99
CA ARG A 3 13.27 -12.79 19.58
C ARG A 3 12.96 -11.28 19.54
N VAL A 4 13.55 -10.48 20.44
CA VAL A 4 13.39 -9.01 20.46
C VAL A 4 13.94 -8.39 19.17
N SER A 5 15.16 -8.76 18.76
CA SER A 5 15.80 -8.25 17.55
C SER A 5 15.00 -8.59 16.29
N VAL A 6 14.42 -9.79 16.22
CA VAL A 6 13.56 -10.22 15.09
C VAL A 6 12.31 -9.36 14.98
N LYS A 7 11.67 -9.02 16.11
CA LYS A 7 10.46 -8.16 16.11
C LYS A 7 10.78 -6.75 15.65
N VAL A 8 11.85 -6.14 16.19
CA VAL A 8 12.27 -4.78 15.80
C VAL A 8 12.54 -4.69 14.30
N ILE A 9 13.31 -5.63 13.77
CA ILE A 9 13.58 -5.71 12.32
C ILE A 9 12.27 -5.86 11.54
N SER A 10 11.33 -6.64 12.04
CA SER A 10 10.01 -6.80 11.42
C SER A 10 9.24 -5.49 11.27
N TYR A 11 9.23 -4.66 12.32
CA TYR A 11 8.59 -3.33 12.32
C TYR A 11 9.29 -2.38 11.36
N LEU A 12 10.61 -2.31 11.43
CA LEU A 12 11.41 -1.46 10.53
C LEU A 12 11.21 -1.87 9.08
N MET A 13 11.17 -3.16 8.79
CA MET A 13 10.91 -3.69 7.46
C MET A 13 9.54 -3.24 6.94
N ALA A 14 8.47 -3.44 7.71
CA ALA A 14 7.15 -3.00 7.30
C ALA A 14 7.07 -1.47 7.13
N GLY A 15 7.69 -0.71 8.03
CA GLY A 15 7.78 0.74 7.92
C GLY A 15 8.51 1.19 6.66
N VAL A 16 9.72 0.69 6.41
CA VAL A 16 10.48 1.01 5.19
C VAL A 16 9.67 0.64 3.95
N LEU A 17 9.08 -0.56 3.91
CA LEU A 17 8.28 -1.00 2.77
C LEU A 17 7.13 -0.04 2.44
N LEU A 18 6.36 0.38 3.46
CA LEU A 18 5.24 1.28 3.22
C LEU A 18 5.66 2.74 3.04
N SER A 19 6.77 3.19 3.64
CA SER A 19 7.39 4.49 3.37
C SER A 19 7.66 4.66 1.87
N LEU A 20 8.20 3.61 1.27
CA LEU A 20 8.51 3.54 -0.14
C LEU A 20 7.24 3.46 -1.01
N ALA A 21 6.30 2.59 -0.63
CA ALA A 21 5.02 2.45 -1.33
C ALA A 21 4.18 3.74 -1.33
N TRP A 22 4.19 4.48 -0.23
CA TRP A 22 3.43 5.73 -0.10
C TRP A 22 4.08 6.88 -0.87
N SER A 23 5.40 6.92 -0.93
CA SER A 23 6.13 7.90 -1.76
C SER A 23 5.84 7.65 -3.25
N LEU A 24 5.87 6.38 -3.67
CA LEU A 24 5.43 5.97 -5.00
C LEU A 24 4.00 6.44 -5.30
N ARG A 25 3.07 6.30 -4.36
CA ARG A 25 1.69 6.78 -4.52
C ARG A 25 1.61 8.26 -4.91
N GLY A 26 2.43 9.11 -4.30
CA GLY A 26 2.51 10.54 -4.63
C GLY A 26 2.87 10.81 -6.09
N GLN A 27 3.56 9.87 -6.74
CA GLN A 27 3.97 9.99 -8.14
C GLN A 27 2.87 9.63 -9.13
N PHE A 28 2.02 8.65 -8.82
CA PHE A 28 0.95 8.24 -9.73
C PHE A 28 -0.36 9.00 -9.47
N GLY A 29 -0.54 9.54 -8.26
CA GLY A 29 -1.70 10.33 -7.87
C GLY A 29 -3.00 9.53 -7.78
N HIS A 30 -4.02 10.17 -7.19
CA HIS A 30 -5.41 9.69 -7.16
C HIS A 30 -5.57 8.22 -6.72
N LEU A 31 -6.57 7.51 -7.26
CA LEU A 31 -6.82 6.10 -6.94
C LEU A 31 -5.68 5.18 -7.37
N LYS A 32 -5.11 5.40 -8.55
CA LYS A 32 -4.10 4.51 -9.14
C LYS A 32 -2.83 4.45 -8.29
N GLY A 33 -2.36 5.61 -7.82
CA GLY A 33 -1.26 5.67 -6.88
C GLY A 33 -1.63 5.03 -5.54
N ALA A 34 -2.85 5.24 -5.06
CA ALA A 34 -3.34 4.67 -3.82
C ALA A 34 -3.46 3.13 -3.83
N MET A 35 -3.57 2.50 -5.00
CA MET A 35 -3.48 1.05 -5.13
C MET A 35 -2.11 0.50 -4.68
N ILE A 36 -1.02 1.26 -4.87
CA ILE A 36 0.34 0.84 -4.55
C ILE A 36 0.50 0.50 -3.06
N PRO A 37 0.26 1.41 -2.09
CA PRO A 37 0.37 1.06 -0.68
C PRO A 37 -0.59 -0.06 -0.28
N GLY A 38 -1.83 -0.09 -0.80
CA GLY A 38 -2.78 -1.18 -0.53
C GLY A 38 -2.24 -2.55 -0.96
N MET A 39 -1.60 -2.60 -2.12
CA MET A 39 -0.92 -3.80 -2.64
C MET A 39 0.19 -4.27 -1.70
N PHE A 40 1.04 -3.35 -1.23
CA PHE A 40 2.12 -3.65 -0.29
C PHE A 40 1.62 -4.09 1.09
N VAL A 41 0.55 -3.44 1.60
CA VAL A 41 -0.15 -3.87 2.81
C VAL A 41 -0.64 -5.31 2.65
N GLY A 42 -1.38 -5.60 1.58
CA GLY A 42 -1.94 -6.91 1.31
C GLY A 42 -0.88 -8.00 1.15
N LEU A 43 0.19 -7.72 0.41
CA LEU A 43 1.35 -8.62 0.28
C LEU A 43 2.02 -8.87 1.63
N ARG A 44 2.23 -7.83 2.44
CA ARG A 44 2.85 -7.97 3.75
C ARG A 44 2.03 -8.88 4.65
N VAL A 45 0.71 -8.73 4.63
CA VAL A 45 -0.22 -9.54 5.42
C VAL A 45 -0.30 -10.96 4.91
N LEU A 46 -0.33 -11.15 3.59
CA LEU A 46 -0.31 -12.47 2.96
C LEU A 46 0.95 -13.25 3.37
N LEU A 47 2.13 -12.61 3.35
CA LEU A 47 3.39 -13.21 3.81
C LEU A 47 3.43 -13.51 5.31
N ARG A 48 2.48 -12.98 6.09
CA ARG A 48 2.32 -13.24 7.52
C ARG A 48 1.22 -14.25 7.83
N THR A 49 0.41 -14.56 6.84
CA THR A 49 -0.71 -15.47 6.97
C THR A 49 -0.17 -16.91 6.92
N PRO A 50 -0.56 -17.79 7.86
CA PRO A 50 -0.16 -19.19 7.83
C PRO A 50 -0.50 -19.86 6.49
N ALA A 51 0.42 -20.69 5.99
CA ALA A 51 0.24 -21.40 4.74
C ALA A 51 -0.95 -22.37 4.73
N SER A 52 -1.40 -22.86 5.88
CA SER A 52 -2.65 -23.63 6.00
C SER A 52 -3.89 -22.85 5.54
N LEU A 53 -3.89 -21.51 5.66
CA LEU A 53 -4.94 -20.66 5.11
C LEU A 53 -4.78 -20.43 3.60
N HIS A 54 -3.61 -20.74 3.02
CA HIS A 54 -3.34 -20.62 1.58
C HIS A 54 -3.76 -21.86 0.80
N GLU A 55 -3.64 -23.05 1.40
CA GLU A 55 -3.81 -24.36 0.75
C GLU A 55 -5.22 -24.63 0.21
N ASN A 56 -6.25 -24.09 0.88
CA ASN A 56 -7.66 -24.37 0.55
C ASN A 56 -8.53 -23.13 0.30
N SER A 57 -7.96 -21.92 0.25
CA SER A 57 -8.77 -20.71 0.22
C SER A 57 -8.43 -19.75 -0.94
N ASN A 58 -9.50 -19.15 -1.49
CA ASN A 58 -9.39 -17.99 -2.38
C ASN A 58 -8.84 -16.74 -1.65
N ARG A 59 -8.49 -16.83 -0.36
CA ARG A 59 -8.01 -15.69 0.44
C ARG A 59 -6.64 -15.20 -0.01
N VAL A 60 -5.83 -16.05 -0.63
CA VAL A 60 -4.54 -15.66 -1.23
C VAL A 60 -4.70 -14.48 -2.18
N PHE A 61 -5.83 -14.40 -2.90
CA PHE A 61 -6.15 -13.26 -3.76
C PHE A 61 -6.96 -12.18 -3.06
N LEU A 62 -7.93 -12.57 -2.23
CA LEU A 62 -8.83 -11.62 -1.58
C LEU A 62 -8.04 -10.66 -0.67
N ILE A 63 -6.98 -11.14 0.00
CA ILE A 63 -6.15 -10.32 0.89
C ILE A 63 -5.54 -9.13 0.12
N PRO A 64 -4.71 -9.33 -0.92
CA PRO A 64 -4.18 -8.21 -1.67
C PRO A 64 -5.26 -7.47 -2.46
N ALA A 65 -6.28 -8.13 -3.00
CA ALA A 65 -7.32 -7.45 -3.77
C ALA A 65 -8.14 -6.47 -2.91
N LEU A 66 -8.57 -6.88 -1.73
CA LEU A 66 -9.34 -6.00 -0.83
C LEU A 66 -8.47 -4.92 -0.19
N ALA A 67 -7.19 -5.19 0.05
CA ALA A 67 -6.26 -4.15 0.50
C ALA A 67 -6.02 -3.10 -0.60
N VAL A 68 -5.75 -3.53 -1.84
CA VAL A 68 -5.64 -2.64 -3.02
C VAL A 68 -6.89 -1.80 -3.15
N LEU A 69 -8.06 -2.44 -3.14
CA LEU A 69 -9.34 -1.76 -3.28
C LEU A 69 -9.54 -0.72 -2.18
N GLY A 70 -9.42 -1.11 -0.91
CA GLY A 70 -9.70 -0.22 0.20
C GLY A 70 -8.79 1.00 0.27
N PHE A 71 -7.50 0.83 -0.02
CA PHE A 71 -6.60 1.98 -0.13
C PHE A 71 -6.88 2.81 -1.39
N SER A 72 -7.20 2.19 -2.54
CA SER A 72 -7.48 2.89 -3.79
C SER A 72 -8.67 3.84 -3.71
N LEU A 73 -9.73 3.45 -3.00
CA LEU A 73 -10.89 4.32 -2.78
C LEU A 73 -10.45 5.62 -2.10
N GLY A 74 -9.50 5.55 -1.15
CA GLY A 74 -8.99 6.74 -0.45
C GLY A 74 -8.18 7.68 -1.34
N GLY A 75 -7.78 7.23 -2.53
CA GLY A 75 -7.05 8.04 -3.50
C GLY A 75 -7.81 9.28 -3.99
N HIS A 76 -9.14 9.32 -3.88
CA HIS A 76 -9.92 10.52 -4.19
C HIS A 76 -9.84 11.58 -3.08
N MET A 77 -9.51 11.21 -1.84
CA MET A 77 -9.45 12.18 -0.74
C MET A 77 -8.21 13.05 -0.86
N SER A 78 -8.41 14.28 -1.34
CA SER A 78 -7.33 15.25 -1.41
C SER A 78 -6.97 15.75 -0.01
N TYR A 79 -5.70 15.57 0.34
CA TYR A 79 -5.14 16.01 1.61
C TYR A 79 -4.04 17.07 1.43
N GLY A 80 -3.59 17.32 0.21
CA GLY A 80 -2.51 18.28 -0.07
C GLY A 80 -2.84 19.69 0.44
N ARG A 81 -4.08 20.14 0.21
CA ARG A 81 -4.58 21.44 0.69
C ARG A 81 -4.53 21.58 2.21
N LEU A 82 -4.75 20.50 2.96
CA LEU A 82 -4.66 20.54 4.42
C LEU A 82 -3.21 20.70 4.88
N PHE A 83 -2.26 20.03 4.22
CA PHE A 83 -0.83 20.27 4.49
C PHE A 83 -0.41 21.68 4.09
N GLU A 84 -0.90 22.22 2.97
CA GLU A 84 -0.65 23.62 2.58
C GLU A 84 -1.20 24.61 3.60
N GLN A 85 -2.38 24.35 4.19
CA GLN A 85 -2.92 25.16 5.27
C GLN A 85 -2.01 25.13 6.51
N MET A 86 -1.47 23.95 6.88
CA MET A 86 -0.51 23.84 7.98
C MET A 86 0.79 24.59 7.67
N LEU A 87 1.28 24.54 6.43
CA LEU A 87 2.49 25.24 6.00
C LEU A 87 2.35 26.77 6.05
N LYS A 88 1.14 27.29 5.76
CA LYS A 88 0.85 28.73 5.76
C LYS A 88 0.53 29.29 7.14
N ALA A 89 0.29 28.43 8.13
CA ALA A 89 -0.06 28.83 9.48
C ALA A 89 1.11 29.59 10.13
N GLN A 90 0.86 30.80 10.62
CA GLN A 90 1.86 31.62 11.32
C GLN A 90 1.83 31.39 12.83
N GLN A 91 0.69 30.92 13.35
CA GLN A 91 0.49 30.68 14.77
C GLN A 91 0.12 29.22 15.04
N ALA A 92 0.53 28.70 16.20
CA ALA A 92 0.25 27.31 16.59
C ALA A 92 -1.26 26.99 16.62
N VAL A 93 -2.11 27.96 16.97
CA VAL A 93 -3.56 27.78 17.02
C VAL A 93 -4.17 27.57 15.63
N GLU A 94 -3.58 28.17 14.58
CA GLU A 94 -4.05 28.04 13.20
C GLU A 94 -3.81 26.63 12.64
N ILE A 95 -2.85 25.89 13.20
CA ILE A 95 -2.54 24.51 12.83
C ILE A 95 -3.58 23.53 13.36
N LEU A 96 -4.30 23.86 14.45
CA LEU A 96 -5.16 22.92 15.17
C LEU A 96 -6.26 22.32 14.29
N LEU A 97 -7.00 23.16 13.55
CA LEU A 97 -8.09 22.69 12.70
C LEU A 97 -7.59 21.86 11.49
N PRO A 98 -6.58 22.30 10.72
CA PRO A 98 -5.93 21.46 9.72
C PRO A 98 -5.38 20.15 10.29
N ALA A 99 -4.79 20.17 11.49
CA ALA A 99 -4.26 18.99 12.18
C ALA A 99 -5.37 17.96 12.52
N ILE A 100 -6.50 18.42 13.02
CA ILE A 100 -7.66 17.55 13.27
C ILE A 100 -8.20 16.97 11.95
N LYS A 101 -8.30 17.81 10.91
CA LYS A 101 -8.78 17.36 9.58
C LYS A 101 -7.83 16.37 8.93
N ILE A 102 -6.51 16.56 9.07
CA ILE A 102 -5.52 15.65 8.46
C ILE A 102 -5.46 14.33 9.22
N PHE A 103 -5.56 14.37 10.55
CA PHE A 103 -5.77 13.18 11.38
C PHE A 103 -7.01 12.41 10.93
N GLY A 104 -8.16 13.09 10.81
CA GLY A 104 -9.41 12.46 10.38
C GLY A 104 -9.32 11.87 8.96
N THR A 105 -8.57 12.52 8.06
CA THR A 105 -8.33 12.01 6.70
C THR A 105 -7.51 10.71 6.73
N GLY A 106 -6.40 10.70 7.46
CA GLY A 106 -5.60 9.49 7.66
C GLY A 106 -6.38 8.39 8.37
N PHE A 107 -7.21 8.77 9.35
CA PHE A 107 -8.06 7.84 10.11
C PHE A 107 -9.05 7.12 9.21
N LEU A 108 -9.81 7.88 8.42
CA LEU A 108 -10.77 7.29 7.49
C LEU A 108 -10.07 6.44 6.44
N TRP A 109 -9.00 6.93 5.83
CA TRP A 109 -8.26 6.23 4.78
C TRP A 109 -7.69 4.90 5.28
N GLY A 110 -6.84 4.93 6.30
CA GLY A 110 -6.25 3.73 6.87
C GLY A 110 -7.31 2.80 7.45
N GLY A 111 -8.36 3.37 8.05
CA GLY A 111 -9.50 2.63 8.58
C GLY A 111 -10.18 1.79 7.52
N LEU A 112 -10.68 2.40 6.44
CA LEU A 112 -11.36 1.66 5.37
C LEU A 112 -10.42 0.65 4.69
N GLY A 113 -9.20 1.09 4.37
CA GLY A 113 -8.19 0.24 3.73
C GLY A 113 -7.91 -1.04 4.52
N MET A 114 -7.76 -0.91 5.83
CA MET A 114 -7.47 -2.02 6.72
C MET A 114 -8.74 -2.80 7.14
N SER A 115 -9.92 -2.18 7.17
CA SER A 115 -11.19 -2.90 7.38
C SER A 115 -11.49 -3.86 6.23
N LEU A 116 -11.27 -3.42 4.98
CA LEU A 116 -11.42 -4.28 3.80
C LEU A 116 -10.39 -5.42 3.78
N LEU A 117 -9.14 -5.15 4.17
CA LEU A 117 -8.16 -6.20 4.43
C LEU A 117 -8.66 -7.18 5.51
N GLY A 118 -9.16 -6.67 6.64
CA GLY A 118 -9.73 -7.47 7.72
C GLY A 118 -10.90 -8.34 7.26
N TRP A 119 -11.64 -7.88 6.24
CA TRP A 119 -12.72 -8.63 5.60
C TRP A 119 -12.20 -9.83 4.82
N ALA A 120 -11.07 -9.68 4.11
CA ALA A 120 -10.39 -10.82 3.46
C ALA A 120 -9.92 -11.88 4.48
N LEU A 121 -9.61 -11.44 5.69
CA LEU A 121 -9.15 -12.26 6.81
C LEU A 121 -10.27 -12.76 7.69
N GLN A 122 -11.54 -12.46 7.39
CA GLN A 122 -12.64 -12.82 8.27
C GLN A 122 -12.69 -14.33 8.55
N GLU A 123 -13.20 -14.70 9.71
CA GLU A 123 -13.24 -16.09 10.17
C GLU A 123 -14.12 -16.94 9.25
N LYS A 124 -15.25 -16.37 8.80
CA LYS A 124 -16.19 -17.01 7.88
C LYS A 124 -15.71 -16.93 6.41
N PRO A 125 -16.21 -17.80 5.51
CA PRO A 125 -16.00 -17.63 4.08
C PRO A 125 -16.58 -16.30 3.58
N PHE A 126 -15.95 -15.69 2.57
CA PHE A 126 -16.50 -14.51 1.89
C PHE A 126 -17.79 -14.90 1.16
N SER A 127 -18.91 -14.31 1.57
CA SER A 127 -20.25 -14.70 1.13
C SER A 127 -20.70 -13.94 -0.12
N ARG A 128 -21.80 -14.40 -0.75
CA ARG A 128 -22.44 -13.66 -1.84
C ARG A 128 -22.96 -12.30 -1.37
N PHE A 129 -23.41 -12.21 -0.11
CA PHE A 129 -23.86 -10.95 0.47
C PHE A 129 -22.70 -9.96 0.62
N ASP A 130 -21.54 -10.43 1.09
CA ASP A 130 -20.32 -9.60 1.16
C ASP A 130 -19.94 -9.06 -0.23
N PHE A 131 -20.02 -9.90 -1.26
CA PHE A 131 -19.75 -9.50 -2.63
C PHE A 131 -20.74 -8.44 -3.15
N VAL A 132 -22.04 -8.63 -2.91
CA VAL A 132 -23.08 -7.67 -3.32
C VAL A 132 -22.87 -6.33 -2.61
N HIS A 133 -22.63 -6.33 -1.31
CA HIS A 133 -22.37 -5.11 -0.58
C HIS A 133 -21.13 -4.38 -1.09
N LEU A 134 -20.03 -5.11 -1.27
CA LEU A 134 -18.80 -4.53 -1.82
C LEU A 134 -19.03 -3.95 -3.22
N SER A 135 -19.81 -4.63 -4.05
CA SER A 135 -20.16 -4.16 -5.39
C SER A 135 -21.00 -2.88 -5.33
N ILE A 136 -21.96 -2.78 -4.42
CA ILE A 136 -22.76 -1.56 -4.20
C ILE A 136 -21.86 -0.41 -3.74
N LEU A 137 -20.92 -0.65 -2.83
CA LEU A 137 -19.95 0.36 -2.42
C LEU A 137 -19.14 0.85 -3.62
N ILE A 138 -18.48 -0.05 -4.35
CA ILE A 138 -17.67 0.30 -5.53
C ILE A 138 -18.51 1.05 -6.56
N PHE A 139 -19.72 0.57 -6.85
CA PHE A 139 -20.61 1.20 -7.82
C PHE A 139 -21.01 2.62 -7.38
N SER A 140 -21.33 2.79 -6.10
CA SER A 140 -21.64 4.12 -5.54
C SER A 140 -20.45 5.07 -5.68
N TRP A 141 -19.23 4.57 -5.43
CA TRP A 141 -18.00 5.32 -5.63
C TRP A 141 -17.80 5.75 -7.09
N VAL A 142 -17.94 4.82 -8.04
CA VAL A 142 -17.79 5.09 -9.47
C VAL A 142 -18.84 6.08 -9.97
N ILE A 143 -20.10 5.92 -9.55
CA ILE A 143 -21.19 6.81 -9.98
C ILE A 143 -21.01 8.20 -9.38
N LEU A 144 -20.86 8.31 -8.06
CA LEU A 144 -20.88 9.61 -7.38
C LEU A 144 -19.62 10.43 -7.63
N LEU A 145 -18.43 9.79 -7.56
CA LEU A 145 -17.17 10.51 -7.73
C LEU A 145 -16.63 10.45 -9.16
N GLY A 146 -16.85 9.35 -9.88
CA GLY A 146 -16.37 9.21 -11.24
C GLY A 146 -17.28 9.88 -12.26
N ILE A 147 -18.56 9.53 -12.27
CA ILE A 147 -19.51 9.98 -13.30
C ILE A 147 -20.12 11.33 -12.96
N LEU A 148 -20.55 11.54 -11.71
CA LEU A 148 -21.19 12.78 -11.27
C LEU A 148 -20.19 13.84 -10.78
N ASN A 149 -18.91 13.49 -10.68
CA ASN A 149 -17.81 14.38 -10.27
C ASN A 149 -18.07 15.15 -8.95
N LEU A 150 -18.72 14.50 -7.98
CA LEU A 150 -19.07 15.10 -6.68
C LEU A 150 -17.88 15.05 -5.71
N GLU A 151 -16.74 15.66 -6.09
CA GLU A 151 -15.49 15.59 -5.30
C GLU A 151 -15.64 16.08 -3.86
N SER A 152 -16.55 17.02 -3.58
CA SER A 152 -16.84 17.53 -2.23
C SER A 152 -17.48 16.48 -1.30
N TRP A 153 -17.97 15.37 -1.85
CA TRP A 153 -18.59 14.28 -1.10
C TRP A 153 -17.62 13.15 -0.76
N ASP A 154 -16.36 13.24 -1.17
CA ASP A 154 -15.32 12.22 -0.96
C ASP A 154 -15.27 11.71 0.50
N ARG A 155 -15.19 12.63 1.47
CA ARG A 155 -15.14 12.34 2.91
C ARG A 155 -16.44 11.75 3.43
N THR A 156 -17.57 12.25 2.95
CA THR A 156 -18.89 11.74 3.33
C THR A 156 -19.05 10.29 2.86
N LEU A 157 -18.68 10.00 1.61
CA LEU A 157 -18.71 8.65 1.06
C LEU A 157 -17.70 7.73 1.76
N PHE A 158 -16.52 8.24 2.12
CA PHE A 158 -15.56 7.45 2.91
C PHE A 158 -16.11 7.07 4.28
N THR A 159 -16.68 8.06 4.96
CA THR A 159 -17.24 7.89 6.30
C THR A 159 -18.41 6.92 6.25
N ALA A 160 -19.33 7.09 5.29
CA ALA A 160 -20.45 6.19 5.06
C ALA A 160 -19.98 4.76 4.72
N SER A 161 -18.97 4.62 3.86
CA SER A 161 -18.38 3.32 3.51
C SER A 161 -17.79 2.66 4.75
N PHE A 162 -16.97 3.37 5.51
CA PHE A 162 -16.35 2.86 6.74
C PHE A 162 -17.40 2.40 7.76
N ILE A 163 -18.40 3.24 8.02
CA ILE A 163 -19.52 2.91 8.92
C ILE A 163 -20.29 1.69 8.40
N SER A 164 -20.63 1.66 7.11
CA SER A 164 -21.42 0.56 6.53
C SER A 164 -20.73 -0.80 6.65
N ILE A 165 -19.41 -0.86 6.41
CA ILE A 165 -18.62 -2.09 6.58
C ILE A 165 -18.68 -2.56 8.03
N HIS A 166 -18.53 -1.64 8.99
CA HIS A 166 -18.58 -1.99 10.41
C HIS A 166 -19.98 -2.37 10.89
N LEU A 167 -21.04 -1.74 10.37
CA LEU A 167 -22.42 -2.11 10.65
C LEU A 167 -22.77 -3.50 10.09
N ILE A 168 -22.40 -3.78 8.84
CA ILE A 168 -22.58 -5.11 8.25
C ILE A 168 -21.78 -6.15 8.99
N ASN A 169 -20.56 -5.81 9.40
CA ASN A 169 -19.78 -6.69 10.24
C ASN A 169 -20.49 -6.96 11.58
N LEU A 170 -21.07 -5.95 12.23
CA LEU A 170 -21.78 -6.15 13.49
C LEU A 170 -23.01 -7.05 13.34
N ILE A 171 -23.78 -6.86 12.26
CA ILE A 171 -25.07 -7.54 12.05
C ILE A 171 -24.85 -8.98 11.53
N PHE A 172 -24.04 -9.14 10.49
CA PHE A 172 -23.97 -10.38 9.72
C PHE A 172 -22.68 -11.19 9.97
N ASN A 173 -21.52 -10.55 9.80
CA ASN A 173 -20.26 -11.29 9.78
C ASN A 173 -19.77 -11.65 11.18
N LYS A 174 -19.92 -10.71 12.12
CA LYS A 174 -19.42 -10.75 13.50
C LYS A 174 -17.92 -11.08 13.55
N SER A 175 -17.18 -10.60 12.55
CA SER A 175 -15.74 -10.83 12.43
C SER A 175 -14.98 -9.89 13.35
N LYS A 176 -14.07 -10.46 14.14
CA LYS A 176 -13.15 -9.66 14.96
C LYS A 176 -12.08 -9.01 14.09
N ASN A 177 -11.74 -9.63 12.96
CA ASN A 177 -10.67 -9.19 12.08
C ASN A 177 -10.99 -7.88 11.34
N ILE A 178 -12.23 -7.71 10.89
CA ILE A 178 -12.67 -6.45 10.26
C ILE A 178 -12.50 -5.27 11.22
N LEU A 179 -13.02 -5.39 12.45
CA LEU A 179 -12.90 -4.35 13.46
C LEU A 179 -11.45 -4.13 13.89
N PHE A 180 -10.72 -5.22 14.15
CA PHE A 180 -9.35 -5.17 14.63
C PHE A 180 -8.43 -4.46 13.63
N PHE A 181 -8.38 -4.92 12.38
CA PHE A 181 -7.54 -4.27 11.38
C PHE A 181 -8.03 -2.85 11.07
N GLY A 182 -9.34 -2.62 11.01
CA GLY A 182 -9.92 -1.29 10.85
C GLY A 182 -9.45 -0.27 11.89
N VAL A 183 -9.50 -0.61 13.18
CA VAL A 183 -9.05 0.28 14.26
C VAL A 183 -7.54 0.54 14.19
N PHE A 184 -6.73 -0.50 13.95
CA PHE A 184 -5.28 -0.33 13.80
C PHE A 184 -4.92 0.54 12.59
N GLY A 185 -5.63 0.36 11.47
CA GLY A 185 -5.48 1.18 10.29
C GLY A 185 -5.88 2.63 10.55
N ALA A 186 -7.03 2.85 11.17
CA ALA A 186 -7.55 4.17 11.43
C ALA A 186 -6.64 4.96 12.37
N LEU A 187 -6.28 4.39 13.52
CA LEU A 187 -5.37 5.07 14.45
C LEU A 187 -3.97 5.21 13.85
N GLY A 188 -3.48 4.17 13.17
CA GLY A 188 -2.12 4.18 12.63
C GLY A 188 -1.93 5.24 11.54
N PHE A 189 -2.80 5.26 10.53
CA PHE A 189 -2.70 6.27 9.48
C PHE A 189 -3.17 7.64 9.94
N GLY A 190 -4.14 7.75 10.85
CA GLY A 190 -4.54 9.04 11.44
C GLY A 190 -3.36 9.72 12.15
N LEU A 191 -2.68 9.00 13.03
CA LEU A 191 -1.48 9.49 13.71
C LEU A 191 -0.32 9.76 12.74
N ALA A 192 -0.14 8.90 11.73
CA ALA A 192 0.90 9.08 10.72
C ALA A 192 0.72 10.38 9.93
N PHE A 193 -0.51 10.66 9.49
CA PHE A 193 -0.88 11.89 8.80
C PHE A 193 -0.68 13.12 9.69
N LEU A 194 -1.18 13.08 10.92
CA LEU A 194 -1.00 14.16 11.90
C LEU A 194 0.49 14.47 12.13
N PHE A 195 1.27 13.44 12.48
CA PHE A 195 2.69 13.60 12.79
C PHE A 195 3.47 14.12 11.58
N SER A 196 3.19 13.59 10.38
CA SER A 196 3.82 14.08 9.15
C SER A 196 3.51 15.55 8.87
N GLY A 197 2.29 16.02 9.20
CA GLY A 197 1.89 17.40 9.00
C GLY A 197 2.53 18.36 9.99
N LEU A 198 2.62 17.95 11.26
CA LEU A 198 3.32 18.72 12.29
C LEU A 198 4.81 18.85 11.96
N LEU A 199 5.47 17.75 11.56
CA LEU A 199 6.87 17.79 11.15
C LEU A 199 7.09 18.65 9.90
N LEU A 200 6.22 18.52 8.90
CA LEU A 200 6.26 19.36 7.70
C LEU A 200 6.13 20.85 8.06
N SER A 201 5.19 21.19 8.95
CA SER A 201 4.99 22.55 9.44
C SER A 201 6.24 23.08 10.14
N LEU A 202 6.79 22.35 11.12
CA LEU A 202 8.00 22.75 11.85
C LEU A 202 9.21 22.89 10.92
N GLY A 203 9.39 21.93 10.02
CA GLY A 203 10.47 21.96 9.03
C GLY A 203 10.41 23.16 8.10
N SER A 204 9.22 23.52 7.62
CA SER A 204 9.02 24.69 6.75
C SER A 204 9.28 26.03 7.44
N HIS A 205 9.14 26.09 8.77
CA HIS A 205 9.47 27.26 9.59
C HIS A 205 10.95 27.30 9.99
N GLY A 206 11.80 26.47 9.38
CA GLY A 206 13.24 26.48 9.58
C GLY A 206 13.73 25.80 10.86
N VAL A 207 12.85 25.19 11.67
CA VAL A 207 13.21 24.54 12.94
C VAL A 207 14.27 23.43 12.75
N PHE A 208 14.24 22.76 11.60
CA PHE A 208 15.08 21.60 11.31
C PHE A 208 15.95 21.78 10.05
N GLY A 209 16.09 23.01 9.55
CA GLY A 209 16.86 23.31 8.34
C GLY A 209 16.13 23.02 7.02
N SER A 210 16.85 23.22 5.90
CA SER A 210 16.34 23.02 4.55
C SER A 210 16.36 21.55 4.17
N CYS A 211 15.17 20.97 4.02
CA CYS A 211 14.95 19.60 3.58
C CYS A 211 13.74 19.58 2.63
N PRO A 212 13.67 18.62 1.68
CA PRO A 212 12.45 18.34 0.91
C PRO A 212 11.32 17.78 1.81
N TRP A 213 10.79 18.62 2.70
CA TRP A 213 9.80 18.23 3.72
C TRP A 213 8.52 17.64 3.12
N TRP A 214 8.13 18.11 1.93
CA TRP A 214 6.96 17.59 1.23
C TRP A 214 7.11 16.12 0.85
N GLN A 215 8.30 15.72 0.41
CA GLN A 215 8.64 14.34 0.06
C GLN A 215 8.77 13.49 1.33
N LEU A 216 9.44 14.03 2.36
CA LEU A 216 9.63 13.34 3.62
C LEU A 216 8.29 13.04 4.32
N ARG A 217 7.29 13.92 4.18
CA ARG A 217 5.93 13.70 4.68
C ARG A 217 5.35 12.35 4.21
N ASP A 218 5.37 12.07 2.91
CA ASP A 218 4.78 10.85 2.37
C ASP A 218 5.54 9.61 2.84
N GLN A 219 6.87 9.71 2.99
CA GLN A 219 7.71 8.67 3.60
C GLN A 219 7.35 8.41 5.06
N ILE A 220 7.11 9.45 5.86
CA ILE A 220 6.70 9.35 7.27
C ILE A 220 5.33 8.69 7.37
N ILE A 221 4.37 9.09 6.53
CA ILE A 221 3.02 8.50 6.51
C ILE A 221 3.12 7.00 6.28
N GLY A 222 3.83 6.60 5.22
CA GLY A 222 4.02 5.20 4.89
C GLY A 222 4.77 4.44 5.99
N PHE A 223 5.83 5.03 6.56
CA PHE A 223 6.62 4.40 7.59
C PHE A 223 5.82 4.06 8.85
N LEU A 224 5.09 5.05 9.39
CA LEU A 224 4.27 4.86 10.58
C LEU A 224 3.08 3.95 10.31
N GLY A 225 2.44 4.08 9.14
CA GLY A 225 1.39 3.14 8.70
C GLY A 225 1.88 1.70 8.61
N GLY A 226 3.10 1.48 8.09
CA GLY A 226 3.74 0.17 8.01
C GLY A 226 4.07 -0.44 9.38
N ILE A 227 4.57 0.36 10.32
CA ILE A 227 4.80 -0.08 11.71
C ILE A 227 3.48 -0.54 12.35
N MET A 228 2.41 0.23 12.17
CA MET A 228 1.10 -0.08 12.74
C MET A 228 0.46 -1.32 12.12
N LEU A 229 0.62 -1.52 10.81
CA LEU A 229 0.27 -2.77 10.14
C LEU A 229 0.98 -3.97 10.76
N GLU A 230 2.30 -3.87 10.95
CA GLU A 230 3.07 -4.96 11.54
C GLU A 230 2.67 -5.23 12.99
N LEU A 231 2.34 -4.19 13.76
CA LEU A 231 1.83 -4.33 15.12
C LEU A 231 0.50 -5.09 15.15
N ALA A 232 -0.40 -4.77 14.24
CA ALA A 232 -1.67 -5.49 14.06
C ALA A 232 -1.41 -6.97 13.75
N CYS A 233 -0.53 -7.26 12.79
CA CYS A 233 -0.18 -8.63 12.40
C CYS A 233 0.41 -9.42 13.59
N GLN A 234 1.34 -8.84 14.35
CA GLN A 234 1.97 -9.52 15.48
C GLN A 234 1.00 -9.77 16.64
N ARG A 235 0.14 -8.79 16.95
CA ARG A 235 -0.88 -8.95 17.99
C ARG A 235 -1.91 -10.01 17.61
N LYS A 236 -2.30 -10.05 16.34
CA LYS A 236 -3.22 -11.06 15.83
C LYS A 236 -2.62 -12.46 15.91
N ALA A 237 -1.38 -12.64 15.46
CA ALA A 237 -0.67 -13.92 15.57
C ALA A 237 -0.56 -14.40 17.02
N LYS A 238 -0.28 -13.50 17.98
CA LYS A 238 -0.24 -13.83 19.41
C LYS A 238 -1.60 -14.28 19.95
N SER A 239 -2.69 -13.63 19.53
CA SER A 239 -4.05 -13.92 19.99
C SER A 239 -4.54 -15.30 19.54
N GLU A 240 -4.04 -15.83 18.43
CA GLU A 240 -4.54 -17.09 17.86
C GLU A 240 -3.77 -18.32 18.35
N ASN A 241 -2.84 -18.17 19.32
CA ASN A 241 -1.90 -19.21 19.74
C ASN A 241 -1.17 -19.89 18.56
N GLN A 242 -1.17 -19.22 17.40
CA GLN A 242 -0.43 -19.64 16.25
C GLN A 242 1.00 -19.18 16.48
N THR A 243 1.87 -20.11 16.89
CA THR A 243 3.26 -20.04 16.47
C THR A 243 3.21 -19.91 14.96
N VAL A 244 3.54 -18.72 14.42
CA VAL A 244 3.62 -18.46 12.98
C VAL A 244 4.31 -19.68 12.38
N PRO A 245 3.59 -20.56 11.64
CA PRO A 245 4.22 -21.75 11.12
C PRO A 245 5.35 -21.29 10.23
N GLY A 246 6.48 -21.99 10.30
CA GLY A 246 7.49 -21.86 9.27
C GLY A 246 6.84 -22.08 7.89
N PRO A 247 7.42 -21.51 6.84
CA PRO A 247 6.93 -21.69 5.47
C PRO A 247 6.64 -23.17 5.19
N THR A 248 5.38 -23.54 4.96
CA THR A 248 5.05 -24.93 4.57
C THR A 248 5.11 -25.06 3.05
N THR A 249 5.68 -26.17 2.60
CA THR A 249 6.05 -26.46 1.21
C THR A 249 4.87 -26.85 0.32
N SER A 250 3.63 -26.77 0.82
CA SER A 250 2.43 -27.09 0.03
C SER A 250 2.24 -26.06 -1.07
N GLY A 251 2.26 -26.52 -2.32
CA GLY A 251 2.23 -25.63 -3.45
C GLY A 251 0.90 -24.87 -3.58
N ALA A 252 0.94 -23.52 -3.56
CA ALA A 252 -0.10 -22.70 -4.17
C ALA A 252 -0.42 -23.20 -5.60
N ARG A 253 -1.70 -23.19 -5.94
CA ARG A 253 -2.15 -23.69 -7.24
C ARG A 253 -1.72 -22.71 -8.34
N PRO A 254 -1.40 -23.13 -9.57
CA PRO A 254 -1.04 -22.21 -10.66
C PRO A 254 -2.03 -21.05 -10.87
N LYS A 255 -3.33 -21.31 -10.61
CA LYS A 255 -4.38 -20.28 -10.61
C LYS A 255 -4.11 -19.16 -9.59
N GLN A 256 -3.64 -19.50 -8.38
CA GLN A 256 -3.25 -18.56 -7.30
C GLN A 256 -2.13 -17.62 -7.70
N VAL A 257 -1.14 -18.14 -8.41
CA VAL A 257 -0.04 -17.31 -8.89
C VAL A 257 -0.49 -16.43 -10.07
N LEU A 258 -1.28 -16.99 -11.00
CA LEU A 258 -1.82 -16.27 -12.16
C LEU A 258 -2.73 -15.10 -11.75
N GLY A 259 -3.64 -15.27 -10.79
CA GLY A 259 -4.49 -14.17 -10.34
C GLY A 259 -3.75 -13.11 -9.52
N LEU A 260 -2.71 -13.49 -8.76
CA LEU A 260 -1.80 -12.53 -8.14
C LEU A 260 -1.05 -11.71 -9.20
N MET A 261 -0.49 -12.38 -10.23
CA MET A 261 0.08 -11.70 -11.37
C MET A 261 -0.93 -10.76 -12.02
N ALA A 262 -2.15 -11.22 -12.32
CA ALA A 262 -3.17 -10.40 -12.95
C ALA A 262 -3.51 -9.17 -12.10
N LEU A 263 -3.61 -9.30 -10.78
CA LEU A 263 -3.81 -8.17 -9.88
C LEU A 263 -2.61 -7.21 -9.93
N PHE A 264 -1.40 -7.71 -9.77
CA PHE A 264 -0.19 -6.89 -9.68
C PHE A 264 0.14 -6.20 -11.00
N TYR A 265 0.07 -6.91 -12.12
CA TYR A 265 0.21 -6.32 -13.45
C TYR A 265 -0.98 -5.43 -13.80
N GLY A 266 -2.19 -5.76 -13.33
CA GLY A 266 -3.37 -4.90 -13.45
C GLY A 266 -3.23 -3.57 -12.70
N VAL A 267 -2.42 -3.50 -11.64
CA VAL A 267 -2.02 -2.23 -11.03
C VAL A 267 -0.86 -1.60 -11.79
N ALA A 268 0.19 -2.37 -12.09
CA ALA A 268 1.45 -1.86 -12.60
C ALA A 268 1.37 -1.33 -14.04
N ILE A 269 0.68 -2.05 -14.94
CA ILE A 269 0.59 -1.72 -16.36
C ILE A 269 -0.20 -0.41 -16.56
N PRO A 270 -1.42 -0.23 -16.03
CA PRO A 270 -2.14 1.03 -16.19
C PRO A 270 -1.40 2.22 -15.56
N ASN A 271 -0.67 2.00 -14.46
CA ASN A 271 0.19 3.02 -13.87
C ASN A 271 1.36 3.39 -14.79
N ALA A 272 1.99 2.41 -15.44
CA ALA A 272 3.05 2.63 -16.42
C ALA A 272 2.54 3.42 -17.63
N PHE A 273 1.39 3.02 -18.19
CA PHE A 273 0.76 3.75 -19.29
C PHE A 273 0.44 5.20 -18.90
N ASN A 274 -0.09 5.42 -17.69
CA ASN A 274 -0.43 6.76 -17.22
C ASN A 274 0.80 7.66 -17.08
N VAL A 275 1.87 7.13 -16.48
CA VAL A 275 3.15 7.86 -16.38
C VAL A 275 3.67 8.21 -17.76
N SER A 276 3.64 7.25 -18.68
CA SER A 276 4.15 7.45 -20.03
C SER A 276 3.28 8.42 -20.85
N TYR A 277 1.96 8.45 -20.62
CA TYR A 277 1.06 9.45 -21.18
C TYR A 277 1.38 10.87 -20.67
N HIS A 278 1.57 11.03 -19.37
CA HIS A 278 1.95 12.33 -18.79
C HIS A 278 3.31 12.83 -19.29
N TRP A 279 4.26 11.91 -19.49
CA TRP A 279 5.54 12.19 -20.13
C TRP A 279 5.38 12.74 -21.54
N GLN A 280 4.56 12.10 -22.36
CA GLN A 280 4.29 12.54 -23.72
C GLN A 280 3.62 13.93 -23.74
N ALA A 281 2.64 14.15 -22.86
CA ALA A 281 1.95 15.44 -22.73
C ALA A 281 2.87 16.58 -22.27
N ALA A 282 3.92 16.28 -21.48
CA ALA A 282 4.91 17.26 -21.04
C ALA A 282 5.95 17.64 -22.11
N GLY A 283 5.87 17.10 -23.33
CA GLY A 283 6.71 17.49 -24.46
C GLY A 283 8.20 17.11 -24.37
N GLY A 284 8.63 16.46 -23.28
CA GLY A 284 10.05 16.30 -22.93
C GLY A 284 10.68 14.94 -23.25
N VAL A 285 9.95 13.98 -23.82
CA VAL A 285 10.38 12.58 -23.80
C VAL A 285 10.62 12.05 -25.19
N SER A 286 11.90 11.91 -25.54
CA SER A 286 12.31 11.38 -26.83
C SER A 286 11.76 9.97 -27.05
N LYS A 287 11.50 9.59 -28.31
CA LYS A 287 11.12 8.21 -28.69
C LYS A 287 12.10 7.16 -28.14
N ILE A 288 13.35 7.55 -27.89
CA ILE A 288 14.40 6.70 -27.31
C ILE A 288 14.09 6.32 -25.86
N ILE A 289 13.61 7.26 -25.04
CA ILE A 289 13.23 6.96 -23.65
C ILE A 289 12.03 6.00 -23.62
N TRP A 290 11.06 6.20 -24.51
CA TRP A 290 9.92 5.30 -24.68
C TRP A 290 10.35 3.86 -25.04
N LEU A 291 11.21 3.73 -26.04
CA LEU A 291 11.78 2.43 -26.43
C LEU A 291 12.57 1.82 -25.28
N GLY A 292 13.32 2.62 -24.53
CA GLY A 292 14.04 2.19 -23.33
C GLY A 292 13.11 1.67 -22.23
N THR A 293 12.03 2.39 -21.91
CA THR A 293 11.02 1.97 -20.92
C THR A 293 10.30 0.70 -21.36
N ALA A 294 9.88 0.61 -22.62
CA ALA A 294 9.23 -0.58 -23.17
C ALA A 294 10.18 -1.79 -23.17
N PHE A 295 11.44 -1.59 -23.57
CA PHE A 295 12.47 -2.62 -23.57
C PHE A 295 12.80 -3.11 -22.16
N ILE A 296 12.94 -2.20 -21.19
CA ILE A 296 13.16 -2.56 -19.78
C ILE A 296 11.94 -3.30 -19.22
N SER A 297 10.72 -2.88 -19.58
CA SER A 297 9.50 -3.58 -19.19
C SER A 297 9.43 -4.99 -19.78
N LEU A 298 9.88 -5.17 -21.02
CA LEU A 298 9.99 -6.47 -21.70
C LEU A 298 11.07 -7.36 -21.09
N ILE A 299 12.27 -6.83 -20.81
CA ILE A 299 13.34 -7.56 -20.09
C ILE A 299 12.84 -7.95 -18.70
N TYR A 300 12.17 -7.04 -18.02
CA TYR A 300 11.58 -7.30 -16.71
C TYR A 300 10.51 -8.40 -16.79
N PHE A 301 9.59 -8.34 -17.74
CA PHE A 301 8.59 -9.39 -17.95
C PHE A 301 9.25 -10.74 -18.31
N GLY A 302 10.24 -10.73 -19.20
CA GLY A 302 11.00 -11.91 -19.62
C GLY A 302 11.81 -12.54 -18.48
N SER A 303 12.45 -11.72 -17.64
CA SER A 303 13.17 -12.17 -16.45
C SER A 303 12.21 -12.72 -15.39
N VAL A 304 11.02 -12.15 -15.24
CA VAL A 304 9.96 -12.72 -14.41
C VAL A 304 9.53 -14.10 -14.91
N LEU A 305 9.32 -14.27 -16.22
CA LEU A 305 8.96 -15.55 -16.82
C LEU A 305 10.08 -16.60 -16.76
N MET A 306 11.35 -16.20 -16.97
CA MET A 306 12.49 -17.11 -16.82
C MET A 306 12.68 -17.53 -15.36
N LEU A 307 12.64 -16.58 -14.42
CA LEU A 307 12.83 -16.86 -13.01
C LEU A 307 11.66 -17.65 -12.43
N TRP A 308 10.43 -17.46 -12.92
CA TRP A 308 9.31 -18.37 -12.63
C TRP A 308 9.68 -19.83 -12.90
N LYS A 309 10.26 -20.12 -14.07
CA LYS A 309 10.65 -21.49 -14.43
C LYS A 309 11.73 -22.05 -13.49
N LEU A 310 12.56 -21.19 -12.91
CA LEU A 310 13.65 -21.55 -12.01
C LEU A 310 13.20 -21.66 -10.54
N VAL A 311 12.11 -20.98 -10.18
CA VAL A 311 11.60 -20.92 -8.81
C VAL A 311 10.68 -22.12 -8.53
N LYS A 312 11.26 -23.16 -7.92
CA LYS A 312 10.50 -24.28 -7.35
C LYS A 312 9.92 -23.91 -5.98
N GLY A 313 8.59 -23.94 -5.86
CA GLY A 313 7.83 -23.67 -4.63
C GLY A 313 7.09 -22.33 -4.66
N ASN A 314 5.86 -22.31 -4.16
CA ASN A 314 4.94 -21.20 -4.40
C ASN A 314 5.19 -19.93 -3.57
N GLU A 315 5.75 -20.05 -2.38
CA GLU A 315 6.13 -18.88 -1.58
C GLU A 315 7.24 -18.07 -2.24
N LYS A 316 8.15 -18.78 -2.92
CA LYS A 316 9.18 -18.13 -3.73
C LYS A 316 8.55 -17.41 -4.93
N ALA A 317 7.49 -17.95 -5.54
CA ALA A 317 6.76 -17.26 -6.62
C ALA A 317 6.04 -15.99 -6.12
N VAL A 318 5.42 -16.02 -4.92
CA VAL A 318 4.79 -14.83 -4.31
C VAL A 318 5.83 -13.79 -3.92
N THR A 319 6.90 -14.21 -3.25
CA THR A 319 8.00 -13.33 -2.84
C THR A 319 8.65 -12.71 -4.06
N PHE A 320 8.88 -13.51 -5.10
CA PHE A 320 9.46 -13.05 -6.35
C PHE A 320 8.52 -12.09 -7.09
N THR A 321 7.23 -12.37 -7.20
CA THR A 321 6.26 -11.47 -7.83
C THR A 321 6.16 -10.14 -7.08
N ALA A 322 6.21 -10.18 -5.74
CA ALA A 322 6.26 -8.98 -4.92
C ALA A 322 7.53 -8.17 -5.20
N LEU A 323 8.70 -8.82 -5.17
CA LEU A 323 10.00 -8.20 -5.42
C LEU A 323 10.10 -7.61 -6.82
N SER A 324 9.70 -8.38 -7.82
CA SER A 324 9.74 -7.95 -9.20
C SER A 324 8.89 -6.68 -9.35
N LEU A 325 7.70 -6.67 -8.78
CA LEU A 325 6.80 -5.53 -8.81
C LEU A 325 7.34 -4.30 -8.07
N VAL A 326 8.00 -4.51 -6.92
CA VAL A 326 8.74 -3.45 -6.21
C VAL A 326 9.78 -2.82 -7.14
N PHE A 327 10.57 -3.66 -7.82
CA PHE A 327 11.58 -3.23 -8.77
C PHE A 327 10.96 -2.46 -9.95
N TYR A 328 9.86 -2.96 -10.51
CA TYR A 328 9.18 -2.33 -11.64
C TYR A 328 8.58 -0.96 -11.27
N LEU A 329 7.89 -0.87 -10.13
CA LEU A 329 7.34 0.41 -9.65
C LEU A 329 8.45 1.39 -9.28
N GLY A 330 9.53 0.90 -8.66
CA GLY A 330 10.73 1.69 -8.40
C GLY A 330 11.33 2.24 -9.68
N PHE A 331 11.47 1.40 -10.71
CA PHE A 331 11.95 1.82 -12.03
C PHE A 331 11.05 2.89 -12.67
N LEU A 332 9.72 2.68 -12.69
CA LEU A 332 8.79 3.66 -13.26
C LEU A 332 8.87 5.02 -12.56
N ALA A 333 9.05 5.01 -11.25
CA ALA A 333 9.14 6.24 -10.49
C ALA A 333 10.49 6.95 -10.67
N ILE A 334 11.60 6.20 -10.71
CA ILE A 334 12.91 6.73 -11.10
C ILE A 334 12.82 7.34 -12.49
N ALA A 335 12.29 6.60 -13.46
CA ALA A 335 12.14 7.08 -14.83
C ALA A 335 11.28 8.35 -14.88
N LYS A 336 10.20 8.46 -14.08
CA LYS A 336 9.34 9.64 -14.09
C LYS A 336 10.07 10.88 -13.61
N GLU A 337 10.81 10.76 -12.52
CA GLU A 337 11.56 11.88 -11.96
C GLU A 337 12.70 12.31 -12.86
N THR A 338 13.48 11.34 -13.36
CA THR A 338 14.64 11.62 -14.23
C THR A 338 14.22 12.31 -15.53
N VAL A 339 13.05 11.94 -16.07
CA VAL A 339 12.57 12.44 -17.36
C VAL A 339 11.91 13.81 -17.26
N VAL A 340 11.15 14.08 -16.19
CA VAL A 340 10.39 15.33 -16.05
C VAL A 340 11.19 16.42 -15.33
N TYR A 341 12.02 16.05 -14.35
CA TYR A 341 12.71 17.00 -13.46
C TYR A 341 14.23 16.83 -13.47
N GLY A 342 14.77 15.92 -14.29
CA GLY A 342 16.19 15.54 -14.24
C GLY A 342 16.53 14.78 -12.95
N TRP A 343 17.82 14.57 -12.70
CA TRP A 343 18.31 13.89 -11.48
C TRP A 343 18.11 14.69 -10.18
N GLN A 344 17.59 15.93 -10.26
CA GLN A 344 17.43 16.83 -9.11
C GLN A 344 16.37 16.37 -8.11
N ARG A 345 15.44 15.51 -8.54
CA ARG A 345 14.39 14.91 -7.70
C ARG A 345 14.66 13.42 -7.41
N TRP A 346 15.95 13.04 -7.33
CA TRP A 346 16.35 11.73 -6.82
C TRP A 346 15.87 11.59 -5.38
N GLU A 347 14.84 10.79 -5.13
CA GLU A 347 14.47 10.41 -3.77
C GLU A 347 15.40 9.26 -3.33
N PRO A 348 16.20 9.42 -2.25
CA PRO A 348 17.02 8.34 -1.70
C PRO A 348 16.20 7.07 -1.39
N GLY A 349 14.89 7.23 -1.21
CA GLY A 349 13.91 6.16 -1.12
C GLY A 349 13.97 5.17 -2.29
N PHE A 350 14.24 5.60 -3.53
CA PHE A 350 14.32 4.67 -4.67
C PHE A 350 15.54 3.76 -4.62
N THR A 351 16.68 4.26 -4.18
CA THR A 351 17.87 3.43 -3.92
C THR A 351 17.59 2.45 -2.77
N LEU A 352 16.89 2.92 -1.73
CA LEU A 352 16.47 2.09 -0.61
C LEU A 352 15.43 1.05 -1.00
N ILE A 353 14.57 1.28 -2.02
CA ILE A 353 13.66 0.28 -2.59
C ILE A 353 14.43 -0.91 -3.14
N VAL A 354 15.45 -0.63 -3.95
CA VAL A 354 16.30 -1.67 -4.56
C VAL A 354 17.07 -2.43 -3.49
N ILE A 355 17.67 -1.70 -2.53
CA ILE A 355 18.37 -2.31 -1.39
C ILE A 355 17.41 -3.14 -0.53
N TYR A 356 16.20 -2.65 -0.28
CA TYR A 356 15.20 -3.32 0.54
C TYR A 356 14.64 -4.57 -0.15
N ALA A 357 14.39 -4.52 -1.45
CA ALA A 357 14.03 -5.68 -2.26
C ALA A 357 15.16 -6.72 -2.24
N PHE A 358 16.42 -6.27 -2.35
CA PHE A 358 17.59 -7.14 -2.23
C PHE A 358 17.70 -7.79 -0.84
N LEU A 359 17.52 -7.01 0.24
CA LEU A 359 17.55 -7.49 1.63
C LEU A 359 16.39 -8.45 1.94
N LEU A 360 15.18 -8.17 1.44
CA LEU A 360 14.03 -9.07 1.53
C LEU A 360 14.31 -10.40 0.86
N SER A 361 14.91 -10.37 -0.34
CA SER A 361 15.33 -11.57 -1.05
C SER A 361 16.32 -12.39 -0.23
N PHE A 362 17.31 -11.72 0.37
CA PHE A 362 18.37 -12.37 1.15
C PHE A 362 17.87 -12.95 2.49
N LEU A 363 17.01 -12.22 3.20
CA LEU A 363 16.43 -12.65 4.48
C LEU A 363 15.36 -13.72 4.30
N GLY A 364 14.55 -13.63 3.23
CA GLY A 364 13.62 -14.68 2.82
C GLY A 364 14.36 -15.98 2.49
N LEU A 365 15.48 -15.90 1.76
CA LEU A 365 16.33 -17.06 1.45
C LEU A 365 16.94 -17.71 2.69
N LYS A 366 17.33 -16.93 3.72
CA LYS A 366 17.86 -17.48 4.97
C LYS A 366 16.79 -18.18 5.82
N ARG A 367 15.55 -17.67 5.84
CA ARG A 367 14.42 -18.32 6.53
C ARG A 367 13.87 -19.55 5.83
N LEU A 368 14.17 -19.73 4.55
CA LEU A 368 13.80 -20.93 3.77
C LEU A 368 14.85 -22.04 3.87
N LYS A 369 16.03 -21.75 4.43
CA LYS A 369 17.13 -22.71 4.65
C LYS A 369 17.22 -23.23 6.09
N ALA A 370 16.48 -22.63 7.01
CA ALA A 370 16.39 -23.03 8.43
C ALA A 370 14.95 -23.42 8.72
#